data_AF-A0A2V2YXZ5-F1
#
_entry.id   AF-A0A2V2YXZ5-F1
#
_cell.length_a   1.000
_cell.length_b   1.000
_cell.length_c   1.000
_cell.angle_alpha   90.00
_cell.angle_beta   90.00
_cell.angle_gamma   90.00
#
_symmetry.space_group_name_H-M   'P 1'
#
loop_
_entity.id
_entity.type
_entity.pdbx_description
1 polymer ?
#
loop_
_entity_poly.entity_id
_entity_poly.type
_entity_poly.pdbx_seq_one_letter_code
_entity_poly.pdbx_strand_id
1 'polypeptide(L)'
;MDSGMQTNEPLQTDNEPVQAGKKGRAAWVAAVVLIATALSFGAGGIAIWLTSAQTEHHGTSGKPAYDGYTYAREEADGVVMHALITEPSKVTLEAVRGNVAGSPYYGVNGGFFYNGMLLSMAVINDQPVGGKPETYGSGYSNVKLARGTLVWDGAANKLSVQVVSNGDDVKVTDRTHFWAQGGISMRPSDDTSWRQQADAEQAPFPDDDRLRTAAVYDKDGKLYLIVSQTKTTLAKFRQAILSAYGEMEDGIFLDGDGSSQLRAFEATLPGDGRRVEQMIRLKNPGENR
;
A
#
# COMPACT_ATOMS: atom_id res chain seq x y z
N MET A 1 28.24 -26.52 -66.80
CA MET A 1 27.91 -26.37 -68.24
C MET A 1 26.57 -27.03 -68.44
N ASP A 2 25.53 -26.20 -68.62
CA ASP A 2 24.18 -26.38 -69.21
C ASP A 2 23.23 -25.45 -68.43
N SER A 3 22.84 -24.28 -68.98
CA SER A 3 21.72 -24.05 -69.93
C SER A 3 20.38 -23.96 -69.18
N GLY A 4 19.52 -22.95 -69.29
CA GLY A 4 19.40 -21.73 -70.12
C GLY A 4 18.28 -20.85 -69.51
N MET A 5 18.35 -19.51 -69.64
CA MET A 5 17.61 -18.67 -70.62
C MET A 5 16.06 -18.74 -70.41
N GLN A 6 15.25 -17.67 -70.22
CA GLN A 6 15.04 -16.38 -70.90
C GLN A 6 14.09 -15.51 -70.03
N THR A 7 14.37 -14.23 -69.70
CA THR A 7 14.03 -12.95 -70.39
C THR A 7 12.53 -12.67 -70.67
N ASN A 8 11.96 -11.61 -70.08
CA ASN A 8 11.58 -10.36 -70.78
C ASN A 8 10.64 -9.42 -69.97
N GLU A 9 11.02 -8.14 -69.95
CA GLU A 9 10.28 -6.87 -69.75
C GLU A 9 9.15 -6.64 -70.81
N PRO A 10 8.48 -5.46 -70.96
CA PRO A 10 8.24 -4.28 -70.09
C PRO A 10 6.77 -3.74 -70.09
N LEU A 11 6.59 -2.70 -69.25
CA LEU A 11 5.69 -1.52 -69.21
C LEU A 11 4.62 -1.22 -70.31
N GLN A 12 3.55 -0.56 -69.79
CA GLN A 12 2.92 0.70 -70.22
C GLN A 12 1.45 0.63 -70.72
N THR A 13 0.53 1.36 -70.08
CA THR A 13 -0.21 2.53 -70.64
C THR A 13 -1.38 2.97 -69.75
N ASP A 14 -1.57 4.29 -69.70
CA ASP A 14 -2.58 5.06 -68.97
C ASP A 14 -3.98 5.02 -69.60
N ASN A 15 -5.03 5.30 -68.81
CA ASN A 15 -6.12 6.28 -69.08
C ASN A 15 -7.29 6.18 -68.07
N GLU A 16 -7.63 7.32 -67.44
CA GLU A 16 -8.86 7.65 -66.67
C GLU A 16 -10.09 7.89 -67.61
N PRO A 17 -11.39 8.06 -67.20
CA PRO A 17 -11.89 8.70 -65.96
C PRO A 17 -13.26 8.27 -65.32
N VAL A 18 -13.46 8.74 -64.07
CA VAL A 18 -14.67 9.28 -63.36
C VAL A 18 -16.04 8.56 -63.44
N GLN A 19 -16.58 8.15 -62.27
CA GLN A 19 -17.93 8.54 -61.83
C GLN A 19 -18.16 8.39 -60.30
N ALA A 20 -18.93 9.33 -59.76
CA ALA A 20 -19.15 9.61 -58.34
C ALA A 20 -20.25 8.74 -57.68
N GLY A 21 -20.12 8.45 -56.38
CA GLY A 21 -21.24 7.88 -55.62
C GLY A 21 -20.98 7.52 -54.15
N LYS A 22 -21.40 8.43 -53.25
CA LYS A 22 -21.97 8.17 -51.91
C LYS A 22 -21.12 7.51 -50.80
N LYS A 23 -20.75 8.38 -49.85
CA LYS A 23 -20.89 8.27 -48.37
C LYS A 23 -20.90 6.86 -47.75
N GLY A 24 -19.83 6.53 -47.02
CA GLY A 24 -19.78 5.44 -46.06
C GLY A 24 -18.60 5.64 -45.11
N ARG A 25 -18.87 5.57 -43.80
CA ARG A 25 -17.96 5.87 -42.70
C ARG A 25 -16.89 4.79 -42.50
N ALA A 26 -15.82 5.23 -41.82
CA ALA A 26 -14.91 4.47 -40.96
C ALA A 26 -13.76 3.71 -41.61
N ALA A 27 -12.62 4.42 -41.73
CA ALA A 27 -11.30 3.81 -41.71
C ALA A 27 -11.04 3.24 -40.31
N TRP A 28 -10.73 1.94 -40.26
CA TRP A 28 -10.21 1.25 -39.10
C TRP A 28 -8.67 1.17 -39.18
N VAL A 29 -8.09 0.98 -38.01
CA VAL A 29 -6.71 0.58 -37.68
C VAL A 29 -5.69 1.71 -37.51
N ALA A 30 -5.58 2.18 -36.27
CA ALA A 30 -4.29 2.56 -35.69
C ALA A 30 -4.25 2.22 -34.18
N ALA A 31 -3.19 1.48 -33.83
CA ALA A 31 -2.51 1.38 -32.54
C ALA A 31 -3.23 0.77 -31.32
N VAL A 32 -2.88 -0.49 -31.06
CA VAL A 32 -2.93 -1.11 -29.72
C VAL A 32 -1.76 -0.57 -28.89
N VAL A 33 -2.07 0.34 -27.95
CA VAL A 33 -1.26 0.61 -26.75
C VAL A 33 -2.27 0.76 -25.62
N LEU A 34 -2.34 -0.23 -24.73
CA LEU A 34 -3.25 -0.22 -23.58
C LEU A 34 -2.78 0.80 -22.55
N ILE A 35 -3.32 2.02 -22.68
CA ILE A 35 -3.41 3.03 -21.64
C ILE A 35 -4.47 2.55 -20.64
N ALA A 36 -4.05 2.09 -19.47
CA ALA A 36 -4.94 1.86 -18.33
C ALA A 36 -4.87 3.08 -17.41
N THR A 37 -5.57 4.15 -17.77
CA THR A 37 -5.90 5.22 -16.82
C THR A 37 -7.23 5.86 -17.14
N ALA A 38 -8.08 5.88 -16.11
CA ALA A 38 -9.07 6.89 -15.79
C ALA A 38 -10.17 7.15 -16.82
N LEU A 39 -11.36 6.59 -16.57
CA LEU A 39 -12.65 7.28 -16.76
C LEU A 39 -13.72 6.51 -15.97
N SER A 40 -13.96 6.94 -14.74
CA SER A 40 -15.23 6.71 -14.03
C SER A 40 -15.56 7.96 -13.22
N PHE A 41 -15.66 9.08 -13.93
CA PHE A 41 -16.46 10.22 -13.47
C PHE A 41 -17.87 10.00 -14.01
N GLY A 42 -18.78 9.65 -13.11
CA GLY A 42 -20.19 9.42 -13.43
C GLY A 42 -21.04 9.54 -12.19
N ALA A 43 -21.30 10.78 -11.78
CA ALA A 43 -22.44 11.24 -10.99
C ALA A 43 -22.82 10.40 -9.75
N GLY A 44 -22.18 10.70 -8.62
CA GLY A 44 -22.70 10.41 -7.28
C GLY A 44 -22.47 11.63 -6.40
N GLY A 45 -23.54 12.31 -6.01
CA GLY A 45 -23.52 13.61 -5.36
C GLY A 45 -22.63 13.68 -4.12
N ILE A 46 -21.88 14.78 -4.04
CA ILE A 46 -21.18 15.21 -2.85
C ILE A 46 -22.24 15.59 -1.81
N ALA A 47 -22.47 14.71 -0.84
CA ALA A 47 -23.06 15.08 0.44
C ALA A 47 -21.91 15.36 1.40
N ILE A 48 -21.48 16.62 1.46
CA ILE A 48 -20.65 17.11 2.56
C ILE A 48 -21.59 17.19 3.78
N TRP A 49 -21.54 16.17 4.63
CA TRP A 49 -22.04 16.32 6.01
C TRP A 49 -21.01 17.14 6.78
N LEU A 50 -21.21 18.46 6.78
CA LEU A 50 -20.64 19.37 7.77
C LEU A 50 -21.37 19.13 9.10
N THR A 51 -20.97 18.09 9.84
CA THR A 51 -21.11 18.11 11.29
C THR A 51 -19.84 18.73 11.87
N SER A 52 -19.85 20.05 11.98
CA SER A 52 -19.23 20.71 13.12
C SER A 52 -20.06 20.35 14.36
N ALA A 53 -19.96 19.09 14.78
CA ALA A 53 -20.21 18.71 16.15
C ALA A 53 -18.84 18.83 16.81
N GLN A 54 -18.73 19.75 17.77
CA GLN A 54 -17.81 19.58 18.88
C GLN A 54 -17.91 18.10 19.29
N THR A 55 -16.88 17.32 18.97
CA THR A 55 -16.72 16.02 19.60
C THR A 55 -16.44 16.36 21.05
N GLU A 56 -17.52 16.48 21.83
CA GLU A 56 -17.39 16.31 23.26
C GLU A 56 -16.60 15.03 23.44
N HIS A 57 -15.50 15.13 24.16
CA HIS A 57 -14.85 13.99 24.76
C HIS A 57 -15.91 13.31 25.65
N HIS A 58 -16.73 12.45 25.06
CA HIS A 58 -17.32 11.34 25.77
C HIS A 58 -16.12 10.54 26.24
N GLY A 59 -15.70 10.83 27.48
CA GLY A 59 -14.78 9.99 28.21
C GLY A 59 -15.35 8.58 28.12
N THR A 60 -14.71 7.75 27.31
CA THR A 60 -14.99 6.34 27.23
C THR A 60 -14.60 5.77 28.59
N SER A 61 -15.57 5.71 29.49
CA SER A 61 -15.42 5.04 30.78
C SER A 61 -15.22 3.55 30.52
N GLY A 62 -13.97 3.14 30.37
CA GLY A 62 -13.57 1.78 30.04
C GLY A 62 -12.06 1.67 29.92
N LYS A 63 -11.52 0.47 30.13
CA LYS A 63 -10.12 0.18 29.79
C LYS A 63 -10.04 -0.26 28.32
N PRO A 64 -8.94 0.02 27.62
CA PRO A 64 -8.70 -0.56 26.30
C PRO A 64 -8.83 -2.08 26.35
N ALA A 65 -9.40 -2.69 25.31
CA ALA A 65 -9.48 -4.15 25.18
C ALA A 65 -8.09 -4.80 24.95
N TYR A 66 -7.10 -3.97 24.59
CA TYR A 66 -5.73 -4.36 24.28
C TYR A 66 -4.78 -3.64 25.24
N ASP A 67 -3.87 -4.38 25.86
CA ASP A 67 -2.80 -3.83 26.67
C ASP A 67 -1.50 -3.67 25.85
N GLY A 68 -0.62 -2.77 26.29
CA GLY A 68 0.75 -2.67 25.75
C GLY A 68 0.91 -1.78 24.52
N TYR A 69 -0.08 -0.94 24.22
CA TYR A 69 0.07 0.15 23.24
C TYR A 69 -0.23 1.50 23.86
N THR A 70 0.35 2.54 23.28
CA THR A 70 0.00 3.95 23.52
C THR A 70 -0.65 4.49 22.27
N TYR A 71 -1.78 5.17 22.43
CA TYR A 71 -2.37 5.95 21.36
C TYR A 71 -1.83 7.38 21.37
N ALA A 72 -1.55 7.93 20.20
CA ALA A 72 -1.22 9.35 20.03
C ALA A 72 -2.04 9.94 18.87
N ARG A 73 -2.44 11.21 19.04
CA ARG A 73 -2.96 12.05 17.97
C ARG A 73 -2.11 13.29 17.90
N GLU A 74 -1.37 13.45 16.83
CA GLU A 74 -0.44 14.56 16.63
C GLU A 74 -0.82 15.39 15.41
N GLU A 75 -0.43 16.66 15.45
CA GLU A 75 -0.51 17.55 14.29
C GLU A 75 0.86 18.18 14.07
N ALA A 76 1.47 17.87 12.93
CA ALA A 76 2.77 18.40 12.55
C ALA A 76 2.78 18.71 11.06
N ASP A 77 3.42 19.83 10.68
CA ASP A 77 3.54 20.29 9.30
C ASP A 77 2.17 20.41 8.56
N GLY A 78 1.10 20.66 9.31
CA GLY A 78 -0.28 20.73 8.78
C GLY A 78 -0.86 19.36 8.40
N VAL A 79 -0.30 18.26 8.90
CA VAL A 79 -0.82 16.90 8.77
C VAL A 79 -1.30 16.43 10.14
N VAL A 80 -2.58 16.09 10.25
CA VAL A 80 -3.12 15.42 11.43
C VAL A 80 -2.91 13.92 11.28
N MET A 81 -2.33 13.29 12.31
CA MET A 81 -1.97 11.88 12.33
C MET A 81 -2.48 11.19 13.59
N HIS A 82 -2.80 9.92 13.46
CA HIS A 82 -3.17 9.02 14.54
C HIS A 82 -2.20 7.86 14.56
N ALA A 83 -1.66 7.52 15.73
CA ALA A 83 -0.67 6.46 15.88
C ALA A 83 -1.05 5.46 16.98
N LEU A 84 -0.79 4.18 16.70
CA LEU A 84 -0.68 3.13 17.71
C LEU A 84 0.80 2.81 17.90
N ILE A 85 1.33 3.07 19.09
CA ILE A 85 2.74 2.95 19.44
C ILE A 85 2.90 1.74 20.36
N THR A 86 3.67 0.74 19.95
CA THR A 86 3.70 -0.57 20.62
C THR A 86 5.04 -1.28 20.39
N GLU A 87 5.27 -2.35 21.15
CA GLU A 87 6.32 -3.32 20.84
C GLU A 87 5.93 -4.15 19.59
N PRO A 88 6.86 -4.50 18.69
CA PRO A 88 6.56 -5.30 17.51
C PRO A 88 6.08 -6.72 17.85
N SER A 89 6.46 -7.26 19.01
CA SER A 89 6.00 -8.56 19.51
C SER A 89 4.50 -8.59 19.82
N LYS A 90 3.88 -7.41 20.05
CA LYS A 90 2.45 -7.22 20.34
C LYS A 90 1.61 -7.02 19.09
N VAL A 91 2.21 -7.13 17.91
CA VAL A 91 1.53 -6.99 16.62
C VAL A 91 1.50 -8.33 15.89
N THR A 92 0.43 -8.55 15.13
CA THR A 92 0.30 -9.64 14.16
C THR A 92 -0.40 -9.13 12.89
N LEU A 93 -0.45 -9.97 11.87
CA LEU A 93 -1.05 -9.67 10.57
C LEU A 93 -2.34 -10.49 10.41
N GLU A 94 -3.40 -9.89 9.90
CA GLU A 94 -4.72 -10.51 9.84
C GLU A 94 -5.41 -10.29 8.49
N ALA A 95 -6.00 -11.34 7.92
CA ALA A 95 -6.86 -11.21 6.76
C ALA A 95 -8.25 -10.68 7.18
N VAL A 96 -8.43 -9.36 7.15
CA VAL A 96 -9.67 -8.71 7.60
C VAL A 96 -10.80 -8.76 6.56
N ARG A 97 -10.47 -8.71 5.27
CA ARG A 97 -11.42 -8.73 4.12
C ARG A 97 -12.63 -7.80 4.31
N GLY A 98 -12.40 -6.64 4.90
CA GLY A 98 -13.42 -5.72 5.39
C GLY A 98 -12.81 -4.35 5.68
N ASN A 99 -13.60 -3.44 6.26
CA ASN A 99 -13.06 -2.16 6.70
C ASN A 99 -12.51 -2.29 8.13
N VAL A 100 -11.31 -1.78 8.39
CA VAL A 100 -10.62 -1.88 9.69
C VAL A 100 -11.45 -1.22 10.80
N ALA A 101 -12.09 -0.08 10.52
CA ALA A 101 -12.96 0.61 11.47
C ALA A 101 -14.14 -0.26 11.95
N GLY A 102 -14.62 -1.17 11.10
CA GLY A 102 -15.70 -2.10 11.43
C GLY A 102 -15.23 -3.43 12.04
N SER A 103 -13.94 -3.74 11.98
CA SER A 103 -13.37 -5.01 12.46
C SER A 103 -13.34 -5.11 13.99
N PRO A 104 -13.35 -6.30 14.62
CA PRO A 104 -13.25 -6.40 16.07
C PRO A 104 -11.85 -6.05 16.61
N TYR A 105 -10.87 -5.81 15.74
CA TYR A 105 -9.46 -5.67 16.10
C TYR A 105 -9.02 -4.21 16.14
N TYR A 106 -8.06 -3.90 17.01
CA TYR A 106 -7.35 -2.62 16.96
C TYR A 106 -6.13 -2.73 16.04
N GLY A 107 -5.92 -1.73 15.21
CA GLY A 107 -4.87 -1.76 14.19
C GLY A 107 -5.09 -0.76 13.06
N VAL A 108 -4.30 -0.94 12.01
CA VAL A 108 -4.35 -0.14 10.78
C VAL A 108 -4.44 -1.06 9.57
N ASN A 109 -4.84 -0.53 8.41
CA ASN A 109 -4.75 -1.28 7.16
C ASN A 109 -3.31 -1.72 6.87
N GLY A 110 -3.15 -2.80 6.11
CA GLY A 110 -1.84 -3.27 5.70
C GLY A 110 -1.47 -2.83 4.28
N GLY A 111 -0.81 -3.74 3.56
CA GLY A 111 -0.23 -3.47 2.25
C GLY A 111 -1.23 -3.44 1.08
N PHE A 112 -0.69 -3.32 -0.13
CA PHE A 112 -1.48 -3.18 -1.37
C PHE A 112 -2.23 -4.46 -1.74
N PHE A 113 -3.40 -4.29 -2.34
CA PHE A 113 -4.24 -5.39 -2.82
C PHE A 113 -4.96 -5.00 -4.12
N TYR A 114 -5.48 -6.00 -4.84
CA TYR A 114 -6.32 -5.78 -6.02
C TYR A 114 -7.26 -6.96 -6.22
N ASN A 115 -8.55 -6.70 -6.44
CA ASN A 115 -9.58 -7.72 -6.70
C ASN A 115 -9.55 -8.91 -5.72
N GLY A 116 -9.46 -8.65 -4.41
CA GLY A 116 -9.46 -9.71 -3.41
C GLY A 116 -8.10 -10.39 -3.19
N MET A 117 -7.05 -9.92 -3.84
CA MET A 117 -5.71 -10.55 -3.82
C MET A 117 -4.70 -9.60 -3.16
N LEU A 118 -3.93 -10.13 -2.21
CA LEU A 118 -2.83 -9.40 -1.58
C LEU A 118 -1.65 -9.30 -2.55
N LEU A 119 -1.27 -8.06 -2.86
CA LEU A 119 -0.13 -7.76 -3.74
C LEU A 119 1.14 -7.43 -2.95
N SER A 120 0.99 -6.97 -1.71
CA SER A 120 2.08 -6.84 -0.75
C SER A 120 2.29 -8.14 0.04
N MET A 121 3.53 -8.36 0.46
CA MET A 121 3.85 -9.40 1.43
C MET A 121 3.10 -9.18 2.75
N ALA A 122 2.60 -10.25 3.36
CA ALA A 122 2.02 -10.29 4.69
C ALA A 122 2.18 -11.73 5.21
N VAL A 123 3.32 -11.99 5.86
CA VAL A 123 3.77 -13.32 6.28
C VAL A 123 3.98 -13.35 7.79
N ILE A 124 3.53 -14.42 8.44
CA ILE A 124 3.84 -14.76 9.82
C ILE A 124 4.43 -16.16 9.82
N ASN A 125 5.67 -16.32 10.29
CA ASN A 125 6.33 -17.63 10.41
C ASN A 125 6.24 -18.48 9.13
N ASP A 126 6.64 -17.92 7.99
CA ASP A 126 6.53 -18.51 6.64
C ASP A 126 5.11 -18.80 6.13
N GLN A 127 4.08 -18.41 6.86
CA GLN A 127 2.69 -18.55 6.43
C GLN A 127 2.13 -17.20 5.98
N PRO A 128 1.70 -17.05 4.72
CA PRO A 128 1.06 -15.83 4.26
C PRO A 128 -0.38 -15.77 4.79
N VAL A 129 -0.84 -14.58 5.18
CA VAL A 129 -2.16 -14.43 5.82
C VAL A 129 -3.34 -14.61 4.86
N GLY A 130 -3.13 -14.40 3.56
CA GLY A 130 -4.19 -14.47 2.54
C GLY A 130 -4.38 -15.84 1.90
N GLY A 131 -3.58 -16.87 2.24
CA GLY A 131 -3.68 -18.17 1.58
C GLY A 131 -2.52 -19.12 1.90
N LYS A 132 -2.03 -19.81 0.86
CA LYS A 132 -0.88 -20.72 0.96
C LYS A 132 0.38 -20.04 0.42
N PRO A 133 1.58 -20.43 0.90
CA PRO A 133 2.85 -20.00 0.31
C PRO A 133 2.86 -20.16 -1.21
N GLU A 134 3.59 -19.26 -1.88
CA GLU A 134 3.78 -19.23 -3.34
C GLU A 134 2.52 -19.11 -4.21
N THR A 135 1.33 -19.01 -3.61
CA THR A 135 0.08 -18.80 -4.34
C THR A 135 -0.08 -17.31 -4.66
N TYR A 136 -0.36 -16.97 -5.92
CA TYR A 136 -0.63 -15.60 -6.33
C TYR A 136 -1.75 -14.98 -5.50
N GLY A 137 -1.54 -13.77 -4.98
CA GLY A 137 -2.54 -13.07 -4.15
C GLY A 137 -2.60 -13.52 -2.69
N SER A 138 -1.76 -14.45 -2.25
CA SER A 138 -1.74 -14.93 -0.86
C SER A 138 -1.12 -13.95 0.13
N GLY A 139 -0.28 -13.03 -0.35
CA GLY A 139 0.60 -12.22 0.50
C GLY A 139 1.94 -12.89 0.81
N TYR A 140 2.32 -13.97 0.12
CA TYR A 140 3.66 -14.56 0.28
C TYR A 140 4.78 -13.74 -0.39
N SER A 141 4.43 -12.85 -1.33
CA SER A 141 5.37 -12.09 -2.14
C SER A 141 4.92 -10.65 -2.36
N ASN A 142 5.90 -9.77 -2.60
CA ASN A 142 5.66 -8.48 -3.21
C ASN A 142 5.52 -8.68 -4.72
N VAL A 143 4.29 -8.57 -5.22
CA VAL A 143 3.96 -8.91 -6.61
C VAL A 143 4.67 -7.95 -7.57
N LYS A 144 5.25 -8.51 -8.65
CA LYS A 144 6.00 -7.87 -9.76
C LYS A 144 7.42 -7.38 -9.46
N LEU A 145 7.72 -6.92 -8.25
CA LEU A 145 9.04 -6.40 -7.92
C LEU A 145 9.35 -6.49 -6.42
N ALA A 146 10.63 -6.50 -6.09
CA ALA A 146 11.09 -6.37 -4.72
C ALA A 146 10.68 -5.01 -4.15
N ARG A 147 10.21 -5.00 -2.89
CA ARG A 147 9.77 -3.79 -2.20
C ARG A 147 10.21 -3.78 -0.75
N GLY A 148 10.22 -2.58 -0.16
CA GLY A 148 10.42 -2.39 1.26
C GLY A 148 9.44 -3.24 2.06
N THR A 149 10.00 -4.08 2.91
CA THR A 149 9.27 -5.02 3.75
C THR A 149 9.74 -4.82 5.18
N LEU A 150 8.83 -4.39 6.06
CA LEU A 150 9.10 -4.28 7.48
C LEU A 150 9.06 -5.68 8.08
N VAL A 151 10.17 -6.10 8.69
CA VAL A 151 10.37 -7.44 9.25
C VAL A 151 10.70 -7.31 10.72
N TRP A 152 9.95 -8.02 11.56
CA TRP A 152 10.33 -8.26 12.96
C TRP A 152 10.92 -9.66 13.09
N ASP A 153 12.21 -9.73 13.40
CA ASP A 153 12.88 -10.96 13.83
C ASP A 153 12.65 -11.13 15.34
N GLY A 154 11.78 -12.07 15.71
CA GLY A 154 11.40 -12.31 17.09
C GLY A 154 12.49 -12.98 17.93
N ALA A 155 13.41 -13.73 17.31
CA ALA A 155 14.53 -14.35 18.02
C ALA A 155 15.62 -13.32 18.34
N ALA A 156 15.88 -12.38 17.43
CA ALA A 156 16.78 -11.26 17.68
C ALA A 156 16.09 -10.07 18.39
N ASN A 157 14.76 -10.12 18.53
CA ASN A 157 13.90 -9.02 18.93
C ASN A 157 14.25 -7.70 18.23
N LYS A 158 14.31 -7.73 16.90
CA LYS A 158 14.78 -6.61 16.08
C LYS A 158 13.88 -6.35 14.88
N LEU A 159 13.62 -5.06 14.62
CA LEU A 159 12.98 -4.60 13.38
C LEU A 159 14.02 -4.28 12.30
N SER A 160 13.64 -4.49 11.04
CA SER A 160 14.42 -4.09 9.86
C SER A 160 13.49 -3.82 8.68
N VAL A 161 13.91 -2.97 7.75
CA VAL A 161 13.31 -2.90 6.42
C VAL A 161 14.21 -3.64 5.44
N GLN A 162 13.65 -4.63 4.74
CA GLN A 162 14.35 -5.43 3.74
C GLN A 162 13.67 -5.24 2.39
N VAL A 163 14.45 -5.01 1.32
CA VAL A 163 13.90 -4.93 -0.04
C VAL A 163 13.91 -6.33 -0.64
N VAL A 164 12.74 -7.00 -0.62
CA VAL A 164 12.60 -8.42 -0.98
C VAL A 164 11.40 -8.68 -1.88
N SER A 165 11.46 -9.75 -2.68
CA SER A 165 10.37 -10.15 -3.57
C SER A 165 9.52 -11.28 -2.97
N ASN A 166 10.14 -12.31 -2.38
CA ASN A 166 9.44 -13.48 -1.82
C ASN A 166 9.70 -13.68 -0.33
N GLY A 167 8.82 -14.42 0.35
CA GLY A 167 8.98 -14.79 1.75
C GLY A 167 10.30 -15.53 2.05
N ASP A 168 10.80 -16.32 1.11
CA ASP A 168 12.10 -17.01 1.24
C ASP A 168 13.30 -16.06 1.25
N ASP A 169 13.15 -14.88 0.65
CA ASP A 169 14.20 -13.87 0.61
C ASP A 169 14.36 -13.16 1.97
N VAL A 170 13.31 -13.17 2.81
CA VAL A 170 13.31 -12.57 4.13
C VAL A 170 14.41 -13.19 5.00
N LYS A 171 15.28 -12.33 5.53
CA LYS A 171 16.39 -12.72 6.40
C LYS A 171 15.98 -12.51 7.86
N VAL A 172 15.82 -13.62 8.57
CA VAL A 172 15.58 -13.68 10.02
C VAL A 172 16.39 -14.81 10.62
N THR A 173 16.62 -14.72 11.93
CA THR A 173 17.36 -15.71 12.72
C THR A 173 16.55 -16.99 12.92
N ASP A 174 15.24 -16.85 13.12
CA ASP A 174 14.31 -17.96 13.30
C ASP A 174 13.07 -17.76 12.42
N ARG A 175 12.92 -18.62 11.39
CA ARG A 175 11.77 -18.57 10.47
C ARG A 175 10.44 -18.99 11.11
N THR A 176 10.47 -19.53 12.32
CA THR A 176 9.27 -19.88 13.08
C THR A 176 8.84 -18.80 14.06
N HIS A 177 9.57 -17.67 14.10
CA HIS A 177 9.30 -16.57 15.02
C HIS A 177 9.60 -15.20 14.38
N PHE A 178 8.81 -14.82 13.37
CA PHE A 178 8.87 -13.52 12.72
C PHE A 178 7.53 -13.12 12.10
N TRP A 179 7.37 -11.84 11.78
CA TRP A 179 6.38 -11.39 10.80
C TRP A 179 7.03 -10.42 9.81
N ALA A 180 6.46 -10.35 8.61
CA ALA A 180 6.94 -9.51 7.52
C ALA A 180 5.77 -8.86 6.77
N GLN A 181 5.79 -7.53 6.68
CA GLN A 181 4.78 -6.72 6.01
C GLN A 181 5.41 -5.94 4.86
N GLY A 182 4.94 -6.17 3.64
CA GLY A 182 5.35 -5.45 2.45
C GLY A 182 4.65 -4.11 2.30
N GLY A 183 5.40 -3.10 1.87
CA GLY A 183 4.94 -1.74 1.62
C GLY A 183 5.84 -1.06 0.60
N ILE A 184 6.12 0.22 0.81
CA ILE A 184 7.17 0.98 0.09
C ILE A 184 8.16 1.51 1.13
N SER A 185 9.46 1.33 0.94
CA SER A 185 10.49 1.84 1.86
C SER A 185 10.33 3.34 2.10
N MET A 186 10.27 3.74 3.37
CA MET A 186 10.15 5.14 3.78
C MET A 186 11.53 5.79 3.99
N ARG A 187 12.51 5.04 4.50
CA ARG A 187 13.85 5.52 4.86
C ARG A 187 13.84 6.88 5.59
N PRO A 188 13.14 7.00 6.73
CA PRO A 188 13.05 8.25 7.50
C PRO A 188 14.41 8.83 7.91
N SER A 189 15.43 8.00 8.09
CA SER A 189 16.80 8.41 8.45
C SER A 189 17.66 8.87 7.26
N ASP A 190 17.20 8.70 6.02
CA ASP A 190 17.95 9.05 4.80
C ASP A 190 17.16 10.00 3.89
N ASP A 191 17.32 11.30 4.13
CA ASP A 191 16.67 12.37 3.37
C ASP A 191 17.12 12.44 1.89
N THR A 192 18.25 11.83 1.55
CA THR A 192 18.85 11.95 0.22
C THR A 192 18.38 10.86 -0.73
N SER A 193 18.21 9.63 -0.25
CA SER A 193 17.89 8.46 -1.10
C SER A 193 16.45 7.98 -1.00
N TRP A 194 15.68 8.41 0.00
CA TRP A 194 14.33 7.86 0.23
C TRP A 194 13.43 7.97 -1.02
N ARG A 195 13.51 9.11 -1.74
CA ARG A 195 12.68 9.35 -2.92
C ARG A 195 13.07 8.42 -4.07
N GLN A 196 14.36 8.26 -4.32
CA GLN A 196 14.86 7.33 -5.34
C GLN A 196 14.42 5.89 -5.04
N GLN A 197 14.47 5.48 -3.77
CA GLN A 197 14.00 4.16 -3.34
C GLN A 197 12.49 4.01 -3.54
N ALA A 198 11.70 5.00 -3.14
CA ALA A 198 10.25 4.99 -3.33
C ALA A 198 9.86 4.91 -4.82
N ASP A 199 10.56 5.64 -5.69
CA ASP A 199 10.34 5.61 -7.14
C ASP A 199 10.74 4.24 -7.73
N ALA A 200 11.87 3.66 -7.29
CA ALA A 200 12.31 2.33 -7.72
C ALA A 200 11.33 1.22 -7.32
N GLU A 201 10.66 1.38 -6.17
CA GLU A 201 9.62 0.47 -5.67
C GLU A 201 8.22 0.76 -6.25
N GLN A 202 8.13 1.76 -7.12
CA GLN A 202 6.91 2.22 -7.78
C GLN A 202 5.83 2.68 -6.80
N ALA A 203 6.22 3.58 -5.89
CA ALA A 203 5.28 4.22 -4.97
C ALA A 203 4.09 4.85 -5.73
N PRO A 204 2.85 4.53 -5.37
CA PRO A 204 1.69 5.09 -6.06
C PRO A 204 1.46 6.54 -5.63
N PHE A 205 1.35 7.42 -6.62
CA PHE A 205 0.97 8.82 -6.47
C PHE A 205 1.78 9.56 -5.39
N PRO A 206 3.12 9.58 -5.47
CA PRO A 206 3.97 10.08 -4.37
C PRO A 206 3.74 11.57 -4.07
N ASP A 207 3.40 12.35 -5.10
CA ASP A 207 3.25 13.81 -5.04
C ASP A 207 1.79 14.27 -4.94
N ASP A 208 0.82 13.36 -4.94
CA ASP A 208 -0.61 13.69 -4.77
C ASP A 208 -0.97 13.81 -3.29
N ASP A 209 -1.86 14.74 -2.96
CA ASP A 209 -2.49 14.81 -1.65
C ASP A 209 -3.50 13.66 -1.47
N ARG A 210 -3.11 12.64 -0.70
CA ARG A 210 -3.93 11.48 -0.36
C ARG A 210 -3.86 11.17 1.13
N LEU A 211 -4.83 10.43 1.65
CA LEU A 211 -4.65 9.84 2.98
C LEU A 211 -3.50 8.83 2.91
N ARG A 212 -2.69 8.73 3.97
CA ARG A 212 -1.51 7.89 4.01
C ARG A 212 -1.51 7.03 5.25
N THR A 213 -0.95 5.83 5.12
CA THR A 213 -0.68 4.92 6.23
C THR A 213 0.80 4.54 6.20
N ALA A 214 1.39 4.37 7.38
CA ALA A 214 2.77 3.91 7.52
C ALA A 214 2.94 3.00 8.73
N ALA A 215 3.99 2.18 8.69
CA ALA A 215 4.56 1.48 9.82
C ALA A 215 6.04 1.83 9.91
N VAL A 216 6.44 2.52 10.99
CA VAL A 216 7.83 2.98 11.21
C VAL A 216 8.30 2.57 12.59
N TYR A 217 9.61 2.53 12.81
CA TYR A 217 10.17 2.27 14.13
C TYR A 217 11.33 3.19 14.47
N ASP A 218 11.48 3.46 15.76
CA ASP A 218 12.56 4.28 16.30
C ASP A 218 13.80 3.44 16.67
N LYS A 219 14.85 4.10 17.16
CA LYS A 219 16.12 3.47 17.54
C LYS A 219 16.00 2.48 18.70
N ASP A 220 14.95 2.62 19.52
CA ASP A 220 14.67 1.70 20.63
C ASP A 220 13.86 0.48 20.16
N GLY A 221 13.46 0.44 18.89
CA GLY A 221 12.69 -0.65 18.29
C GLY A 221 11.19 -0.56 18.55
N LYS A 222 10.69 0.57 19.05
CA LYS A 222 9.24 0.80 19.17
C LYS A 222 8.61 0.97 17.80
N LEU A 223 7.51 0.28 17.58
CA LEU A 223 6.74 0.31 16.34
C LEU A 223 5.61 1.35 16.44
N TYR A 224 5.48 2.16 15.40
CA TYR A 224 4.43 3.16 15.22
C TYR A 224 3.61 2.79 13.99
N LEU A 225 2.33 2.51 14.20
CA LEU A 225 1.34 2.31 13.13
C LEU A 225 0.55 3.60 12.96
N ILE A 226 0.81 4.33 11.88
CA ILE A 226 0.41 5.73 11.72
C ILE A 226 -0.56 5.87 10.54
N VAL A 227 -1.69 6.54 10.74
CA VAL A 227 -2.65 6.90 9.71
C VAL A 227 -2.84 8.42 9.69
N SER A 228 -2.77 9.04 8.51
CA SER A 228 -3.10 10.45 8.34
C SER A 228 -4.62 10.65 8.26
N GLN A 229 -5.13 11.63 9.00
CA GLN A 229 -6.49 12.12 8.86
C GLN A 229 -6.57 13.23 7.79
N THR A 230 -5.48 13.97 7.59
CA THR A 230 -5.34 14.97 6.53
C THR A 230 -4.71 14.34 5.27
N LYS A 231 -5.20 14.74 4.09
CA LYS A 231 -4.56 14.36 2.82
C LYS A 231 -3.21 15.05 2.67
N THR A 232 -2.22 14.30 2.19
CA THR A 232 -0.83 14.74 2.14
C THR A 232 -0.03 13.94 1.09
N THR A 233 1.06 14.51 0.60
CA THR A 233 2.05 13.80 -0.22
C THR A 233 2.89 12.84 0.63
N LEU A 234 3.61 11.90 0.00
CA LEU A 234 4.51 11.02 0.76
C LEU A 234 5.62 11.80 1.46
N ALA A 235 6.21 12.78 0.79
CA ALA A 235 7.27 13.61 1.35
C ALA A 235 6.79 14.36 2.60
N LYS A 236 5.61 15.00 2.52
CA LYS A 236 5.05 15.77 3.63
C LYS A 236 4.59 14.87 4.77
N PHE A 237 4.03 13.68 4.48
CA PHE A 237 3.69 12.71 5.52
C PHE A 237 4.93 12.20 6.28
N ARG A 238 5.99 11.84 5.55
CA ARG A 238 7.27 11.42 6.14
C ARG A 238 7.85 12.50 7.06
N GLN A 239 7.87 13.75 6.60
CA GLN A 239 8.38 14.86 7.43
C GLN A 239 7.49 15.11 8.66
N ALA A 240 6.17 15.07 8.51
CA ALA A 240 5.26 15.21 9.64
C ALA A 240 5.49 14.13 10.72
N ILE A 241 5.76 12.88 10.31
CA ILE A 241 6.11 11.78 11.24
C ILE A 241 7.37 12.12 12.03
N LEU A 242 8.43 12.57 11.35
CA LEU A 242 9.69 12.95 12.00
C LEU A 242 9.50 14.14 12.95
N SER A 243 8.74 15.14 12.54
CA SER A 243 8.41 16.32 13.35
C SER A 243 7.61 15.98 14.61
N ALA A 244 6.66 15.05 14.51
CA ALA A 244 5.74 14.68 15.60
C ALA A 244 6.37 13.70 16.60
N TYR A 245 7.12 12.72 16.11
CA TYR A 245 7.56 11.57 16.91
C TYR A 245 9.09 11.46 17.05
N GLY A 246 9.84 12.39 16.45
CA GLY A 246 11.31 12.41 16.50
C GLY A 246 11.96 11.53 15.45
N GLU A 247 13.24 11.22 15.66
CA GLU A 247 14.02 10.41 14.73
C GLU A 247 13.48 8.97 14.65
N MET A 248 13.26 8.51 13.42
CA MET A 248 12.88 7.13 13.13
C MET A 248 14.05 6.40 12.46
N GLU A 249 14.30 5.17 12.86
CA GLU A 249 15.37 4.33 12.33
C GLU A 249 15.05 3.91 10.89
N ASP A 250 13.89 3.26 10.68
CA ASP A 250 13.39 2.95 9.35
C ASP A 250 11.86 2.72 9.36
N GLY A 251 11.28 2.42 8.19
CA GLY A 251 9.88 2.04 8.07
C GLY A 251 9.39 1.92 6.63
N ILE A 252 8.09 1.70 6.49
CA ILE A 252 7.41 1.56 5.20
C ILE A 252 6.14 2.40 5.14
N PHE A 253 5.83 2.91 3.95
CA PHE A 253 4.48 3.33 3.60
C PHE A 253 3.63 2.11 3.27
N LEU A 254 2.36 2.16 3.66
CA LEU A 254 1.36 1.12 3.43
C LEU A 254 0.34 1.59 2.38
N ASP A 255 -0.68 0.77 2.12
CA ASP A 255 -1.74 1.19 1.19
C ASP A 255 -2.47 2.43 1.72
N GLY A 256 -2.76 3.36 0.81
CA GLY A 256 -3.20 4.71 1.14
C GLY A 256 -4.61 5.04 0.65
N ASP A 257 -4.89 6.34 0.59
CA ASP A 257 -6.14 6.91 0.09
C ASP A 257 -7.34 6.34 0.86
N GLY A 258 -8.36 5.80 0.19
CA GLY A 258 -9.50 5.19 0.87
C GLY A 258 -9.15 3.97 1.74
N SER A 259 -8.01 3.33 1.49
CA SER A 259 -7.52 2.22 2.32
C SER A 259 -6.92 2.68 3.64
N SER A 260 -6.57 3.96 3.81
CA SER A 260 -6.01 4.48 5.06
C SER A 260 -7.01 4.45 6.20
N GLN A 261 -6.93 3.39 7.01
CA GLN A 261 -7.93 3.06 8.01
C GLN A 261 -7.27 2.71 9.35
N LEU A 262 -7.92 3.11 10.44
CA LEU A 262 -7.47 2.83 11.80
C LEU A 262 -8.67 2.47 12.69
N ARG A 263 -8.47 1.52 13.58
CA ARG A 263 -9.34 1.29 14.72
C ARG A 263 -8.50 1.21 15.98
N ALA A 264 -8.92 1.98 16.98
CA ALA A 264 -8.37 2.00 18.33
C ALA A 264 -9.52 2.21 19.32
N PHE A 265 -9.21 2.14 20.61
CA PHE A 265 -10.18 2.54 21.62
C PHE A 265 -10.50 4.05 21.52
N GLU A 266 -9.49 4.85 21.22
CA GLU A 266 -9.53 6.31 21.25
C GLU A 266 -10.08 6.92 19.96
N ALA A 267 -9.91 6.24 18.83
CA ALA A 267 -10.29 6.76 17.53
C ALA A 267 -10.64 5.67 16.53
N THR A 268 -11.43 6.05 15.55
CA THR A 268 -11.81 5.20 14.41
C THR A 268 -11.75 6.05 13.16
N LEU A 269 -10.91 5.64 12.20
CA LEU A 269 -10.74 6.28 10.91
C LEU A 269 -11.15 5.28 9.81
N PRO A 270 -12.29 5.47 9.13
CA PRO A 270 -12.79 4.50 8.16
C PRO A 270 -12.18 4.63 6.76
N GLY A 271 -11.25 5.58 6.54
CA GLY A 271 -10.80 5.94 5.20
C GLY A 271 -11.97 6.46 4.36
N ASP A 272 -12.18 5.89 3.17
CA ASP A 272 -13.39 6.13 2.37
C ASP A 272 -14.49 5.08 2.59
N GLY A 273 -14.33 4.20 3.58
CA GLY A 273 -15.25 3.11 3.87
C GLY A 273 -15.02 1.84 3.06
N ARG A 274 -14.03 1.80 2.14
CA ARG A 274 -13.77 0.60 1.35
C ARG A 274 -13.32 -0.59 2.20
N ARG A 275 -13.43 -1.77 1.60
CA ARG A 275 -12.86 -3.00 2.13
C ARG A 275 -11.37 -3.07 1.81
N VAL A 276 -10.58 -3.54 2.76
CA VAL A 276 -9.17 -3.92 2.56
C VAL A 276 -9.03 -5.42 2.82
N GLU A 277 -8.00 -6.04 2.24
CA GLU A 277 -7.81 -7.49 2.35
C GLU A 277 -7.12 -7.91 3.65
N GLN A 278 -6.21 -7.07 4.15
CA GLN A 278 -5.37 -7.38 5.31
C GLN A 278 -5.13 -6.14 6.18
N MET A 279 -4.87 -6.38 7.46
CA MET A 279 -4.54 -5.36 8.45
C MET A 279 -3.35 -5.77 9.31
N ILE A 280 -2.67 -4.77 9.85
CA ILE A 280 -1.70 -4.92 10.93
C ILE A 280 -2.47 -4.66 12.22
N ARG A 281 -2.56 -5.64 13.11
CA ARG A 281 -3.37 -5.54 14.33
C ARG A 281 -2.56 -5.76 15.60
N LEU A 282 -3.05 -5.19 16.68
CA LEU A 282 -2.60 -5.56 18.02
C LEU A 282 -3.05 -6.99 18.34
N LYS A 283 -2.20 -7.72 19.04
CA LYS A 283 -2.50 -9.03 19.61
C LYS A 283 -3.34 -8.88 20.87
N ASN A 284 -4.33 -9.75 21.03
CA ASN A 284 -5.05 -9.82 22.29
C ASN A 284 -4.11 -10.22 23.43
N PRO A 285 -4.38 -9.81 24.69
CA PRO A 285 -3.64 -10.33 25.83
C PRO A 285 -3.63 -11.87 25.86
N GLY A 286 -2.44 -12.47 25.89
CA GLY A 286 -2.25 -13.93 25.90
C GLY A 286 -2.27 -14.60 24.52
N GLU A 287 -2.44 -13.85 23.43
CA GLU A 287 -2.34 -14.38 22.08
C GLU A 287 -0.86 -14.61 21.69
N ASN A 288 -0.53 -15.85 21.33
CA ASN A 288 0.84 -16.28 21.03
C ASN A 288 1.16 -16.33 19.53
N ARG A 289 0.24 -15.89 18.65
CA ARG A 289 0.41 -15.88 17.20
C ARG A 289 -0.01 -14.53 16.62
#